data_AF-A0A428MR11-F1
#
_entry.id   AF-A0A428MR11-F1
#
_cell.length_a   1.000
_cell.length_b   1.000
_cell.length_c   1.000
_cell.angle_alpha   90.00
_cell.angle_beta   90.00
_cell.angle_gamma   90.00
#
_symmetry.space_group_name_H-M   'P 1'
#
loop_
_entity.id
_entity.type
_entity.pdbx_description
1 polymer ?
#
loop_
_entity_poly.entity_id
_entity_poly.type
_entity_poly.pdbx_seq_one_letter_code
_entity_poly.pdbx_strand_id
1 'polypeptide(L)'
;MAQSGSGDVRLAFRTAARSALITFCVVVCGQVAKALINDLFDGRWRVDWKFILVISGFAGVVVLIWTFVSGYFSLRAAAPADAILGRDPSISTNPNEAMSGFVGMEYYGLILNRTYLVFAAPDGLYGWKVEGPVSAARPQFYEPYKEMLDDPKLMRDRGAVKDLAKLKGGFFIPGSEIAYVEATDKSKWGMGGIPHSGRIRIGLTTGKWREFILLGSVSPEVIRDRILSSAASVRV
;
A
#
# COMPACT_ATOMS: atom_id res chain seq x y z
N MET A 1 11.85 -18.29 8.90
CA MET A 1 10.38 -18.41 8.78
C MET A 1 10.04 -18.57 7.29
N ALA A 2 9.79 -19.79 6.81
CA ALA A 2 9.56 -20.07 5.38
C ALA A 2 8.39 -21.05 5.18
N GLN A 3 7.25 -20.79 5.85
CA GLN A 3 6.00 -21.55 5.67
C GLN A 3 4.79 -20.69 5.23
N SER A 4 5.00 -19.42 4.82
CA SER A 4 3.87 -18.52 4.47
C SER A 4 3.20 -18.84 3.13
N GLY A 5 3.93 -19.38 2.15
CA GLY A 5 3.46 -19.44 0.76
C GLY A 5 2.21 -20.31 0.50
N SER A 6 1.97 -21.36 1.29
CA SER A 6 0.78 -22.22 1.07
C SER A 6 -0.49 -21.64 1.71
N GLY A 7 -0.35 -20.85 2.77
CA GLY A 7 -1.45 -20.20 3.48
C GLY A 7 -2.06 -19.07 2.65
N ASP A 8 -1.20 -18.26 2.03
CA ASP A 8 -1.60 -17.07 1.27
C ASP A 8 -2.38 -17.43 -0.01
N VAL A 9 -1.99 -18.51 -0.70
CA VAL A 9 -2.71 -19.00 -1.89
C VAL A 9 -4.10 -19.52 -1.51
N ARG A 10 -4.23 -20.24 -0.38
CA ARG A 10 -5.53 -20.73 0.11
C ARG A 10 -6.44 -19.58 0.54
N LEU A 11 -5.89 -18.54 1.15
CA LEU A 11 -6.63 -17.35 1.55
C LEU A 11 -7.10 -16.53 0.34
N ALA A 12 -6.23 -16.35 -0.66
CA ALA A 12 -6.58 -15.70 -1.92
C ALA A 12 -7.69 -16.47 -2.66
N PHE A 13 -7.59 -17.79 -2.74
CA PHE A 13 -8.62 -18.63 -3.36
C PHE A 13 -9.96 -18.52 -2.62
N ARG A 14 -9.96 -18.60 -1.28
CA ARG A 14 -11.19 -18.44 -0.48
C ARG A 14 -11.82 -17.06 -0.65
N THR A 15 -11.00 -16.02 -0.74
CA THR A 15 -11.47 -14.65 -0.96
C THR A 15 -12.08 -14.51 -2.35
N ALA A 16 -11.40 -15.02 -3.39
CA ALA A 16 -11.90 -15.02 -4.76
C ALA A 16 -13.22 -15.79 -4.90
N ALA A 17 -13.32 -16.98 -4.29
CA ALA A 17 -14.53 -17.79 -4.31
C ALA A 17 -15.71 -17.08 -3.62
N ARG A 18 -15.47 -16.40 -2.49
CA ARG A 18 -16.49 -15.59 -1.80
C ARG A 18 -16.93 -14.40 -2.64
N SER A 19 -16.00 -13.67 -3.25
CA SER A 19 -16.32 -12.55 -4.14
C SER A 19 -17.13 -13.00 -5.35
N ALA A 20 -16.74 -14.10 -6.00
CA ALA A 20 -17.47 -14.66 -7.13
C ALA A 20 -18.91 -15.08 -6.74
N LEU A 21 -19.07 -15.73 -5.57
CA LEU A 21 -20.39 -16.12 -5.06
C LEU A 21 -21.27 -14.90 -4.77
N ILE A 22 -20.73 -13.86 -4.13
CA ILE A 22 -21.49 -12.63 -3.84
C ILE A 22 -21.92 -11.97 -5.15
N THR A 23 -21.01 -11.83 -6.14
CA THR A 23 -21.37 -11.23 -7.42
C THR A 23 -22.43 -12.05 -8.15
N PHE A 24 -22.31 -13.39 -8.16
CA PHE A 24 -23.34 -14.27 -8.70
C PHE A 24 -24.69 -14.03 -8.04
N CYS A 25 -24.76 -14.01 -6.71
CA CYS A 25 -25.99 -13.75 -5.97
C CYS A 25 -26.59 -12.37 -6.28
N VAL A 26 -25.77 -11.31 -6.34
CA VAL A 26 -26.25 -9.95 -6.65
C VAL A 26 -26.82 -9.88 -8.07
N VAL A 27 -26.15 -10.46 -9.06
CA VAL A 27 -26.65 -10.48 -10.44
C VAL A 27 -27.95 -11.27 -10.52
N VAL A 28 -28.03 -12.45 -9.91
CA VAL A 28 -29.25 -13.27 -9.89
C VAL A 28 -30.39 -12.56 -9.18
N CYS A 29 -30.18 -12.02 -7.97
CA CYS A 29 -31.20 -11.27 -7.24
C CYS A 29 -31.67 -10.02 -8.01
N GLY A 30 -30.77 -9.30 -8.67
CA GLY A 30 -31.11 -8.14 -9.50
C GLY A 30 -32.00 -8.52 -10.68
N GLN A 31 -31.71 -9.66 -11.33
CA GLN A 31 -32.54 -10.16 -12.44
C GLN A 31 -33.90 -10.68 -11.96
N VAL A 32 -33.96 -11.36 -10.81
CA VAL A 32 -35.22 -11.78 -10.19
C VAL A 32 -36.06 -10.57 -9.78
N ALA A 33 -35.48 -9.57 -9.13
CA ALA A 33 -36.18 -8.34 -8.75
C ALA A 33 -36.70 -7.59 -9.98
N LYS A 34 -35.91 -7.49 -11.04
CA LYS A 34 -36.34 -6.89 -12.31
C LYS A 34 -37.48 -7.67 -12.96
N ALA A 35 -37.43 -9.00 -12.93
CA ALA A 35 -38.50 -9.85 -13.42
C ALA A 35 -39.80 -9.65 -12.62
N LEU A 36 -39.72 -9.58 -11.29
CA LEU A 36 -40.86 -9.33 -10.41
C LEU A 36 -41.47 -7.93 -10.60
N ILE A 37 -40.64 -6.89 -10.76
CA ILE A 37 -41.11 -5.52 -11.05
C ILE A 37 -41.81 -5.49 -12.41
N ASN A 38 -41.21 -6.06 -13.45
CA ASN A 38 -41.83 -6.09 -14.77
C ASN A 38 -43.13 -6.90 -14.79
N ASP A 39 -43.22 -7.96 -13.98
CA ASP A 39 -44.45 -8.76 -13.82
C ASP A 39 -45.56 -7.96 -13.12
N LEU A 40 -45.19 -7.12 -12.15
CA LEU A 40 -46.12 -6.24 -11.44
C LEU A 40 -46.72 -5.14 -12.34
N PHE A 41 -46.00 -4.72 -13.40
CA PHE A 41 -46.36 -3.54 -14.20
C PHE A 41 -46.79 -3.82 -15.65
N ASP A 42 -46.27 -4.85 -16.34
CA ASP A 42 -46.46 -4.98 -17.80
C ASP A 42 -47.23 -6.22 -18.28
N GLY A 43 -47.52 -7.21 -17.42
CA GLY A 43 -48.47 -8.30 -17.70
C GLY A 43 -48.17 -9.19 -18.94
N ARG A 44 -46.99 -9.09 -19.57
CA ARG A 44 -46.60 -9.89 -20.74
C ARG A 44 -45.26 -10.57 -20.51
N TRP A 45 -45.30 -11.88 -20.25
CA TRP A 45 -44.12 -12.69 -19.97
C TRP A 45 -43.49 -13.29 -21.24
N ARG A 46 -42.26 -12.85 -21.55
CA ARG A 46 -41.27 -13.62 -22.35
C ARG A 46 -39.85 -13.37 -21.83
N VAL A 47 -39.62 -13.72 -20.57
CA VAL A 47 -38.26 -13.70 -20.00
C VAL A 47 -37.53 -14.96 -20.46
N ASP A 48 -36.46 -14.79 -21.24
CA ASP A 48 -35.58 -15.88 -21.62
C ASP A 48 -34.66 -16.24 -20.43
N TRP A 49 -35.14 -17.15 -19.59
CA TRP A 49 -34.41 -17.66 -18.43
C TRP A 49 -33.05 -18.28 -18.80
N LYS A 50 -32.90 -18.83 -20.02
CA LYS A 50 -31.61 -19.37 -20.48
C LYS A 50 -30.61 -18.24 -20.67
N PHE A 51 -31.02 -17.14 -21.29
CA PHE A 51 -30.18 -15.96 -21.48
C PHE A 51 -29.70 -15.37 -20.14
N ILE A 52 -30.61 -15.24 -19.17
CA ILE A 52 -30.27 -14.72 -17.83
C ILE A 52 -29.25 -15.61 -17.12
N LEU A 53 -29.46 -16.93 -17.14
CA LEU A 53 -28.52 -17.88 -16.52
C LEU A 53 -27.15 -17.86 -17.19
N VAL A 54 -27.12 -17.79 -18.53
CA VAL A 54 -25.86 -17.73 -19.30
C VAL A 54 -25.07 -16.46 -18.97
N ILE A 55 -25.71 -15.29 -18.97
CA ILE A 55 -25.03 -14.02 -18.64
C ILE A 55 -24.54 -14.02 -17.20
N SER A 56 -25.36 -14.48 -16.25
CA SER A 56 -24.98 -14.51 -14.83
C SER A 56 -23.82 -15.46 -14.58
N GLY A 57 -23.84 -16.64 -15.22
CA GLY A 57 -22.73 -17.59 -15.19
C GLY A 57 -21.46 -17.00 -15.79
N PHE A 58 -21.56 -16.37 -16.97
CA PHE A 58 -20.41 -15.72 -17.62
C PHE A 58 -19.82 -14.58 -16.77
N ALA A 59 -20.66 -13.70 -16.23
CA ALA A 59 -20.22 -12.61 -15.34
C ALA A 59 -19.51 -13.15 -14.09
N GLY A 60 -20.06 -14.21 -13.47
CA GLY A 60 -19.42 -14.88 -12.34
C GLY A 60 -18.03 -15.44 -12.70
N VAL A 61 -17.90 -16.08 -13.86
CA VAL A 61 -16.61 -16.62 -14.36
C VAL A 61 -15.61 -15.49 -14.63
N VAL A 62 -16.03 -14.40 -15.26
CA VAL A 62 -15.16 -13.23 -15.53
C VAL A 62 -14.63 -12.64 -14.22
N VAL A 63 -15.48 -12.44 -13.22
CA VAL A 63 -15.07 -11.91 -11.91
C VAL A 63 -14.12 -12.87 -11.18
N LEU A 64 -14.37 -14.17 -11.24
CA LEU A 64 -13.48 -15.18 -10.69
C LEU A 64 -12.09 -15.11 -11.34
N ILE A 65 -12.03 -15.12 -12.68
CA ILE A 65 -10.78 -15.03 -13.45
C ILE A 65 -10.07 -13.72 -13.11
N TRP A 66 -10.77 -12.59 -13.15
CA TRP A 66 -10.18 -11.29 -12.82
C TRP A 66 -9.57 -11.26 -11.42
N THR A 67 -10.29 -11.78 -10.42
CA THR A 67 -9.80 -11.79 -9.03
C THR A 67 -8.59 -12.71 -8.88
N PHE A 68 -8.60 -13.87 -9.54
CA PHE A 68 -7.47 -14.80 -9.53
C PHE A 68 -6.24 -14.20 -10.22
N VAL A 69 -6.42 -13.61 -11.41
CA VAL A 69 -5.35 -12.96 -12.17
C VAL A 69 -4.77 -11.79 -11.39
N SER A 70 -5.62 -10.91 -10.86
CA SER A 70 -5.21 -9.78 -10.02
C SER A 70 -4.44 -10.24 -8.78
N GLY A 71 -4.96 -11.23 -8.05
CA GLY A 71 -4.28 -11.80 -6.88
C GLY A 71 -2.93 -12.45 -7.23
N TYR A 72 -2.84 -13.17 -8.34
CA TYR A 72 -1.60 -13.76 -8.84
C TYR A 72 -0.55 -12.68 -9.14
N PHE A 73 -0.94 -11.61 -9.83
CA PHE A 73 -0.03 -10.51 -10.13
C PHE A 73 0.40 -9.74 -8.89
N SER A 74 -0.49 -9.52 -7.92
CA SER A 74 -0.13 -8.92 -6.62
C SER A 74 0.87 -9.79 -5.84
N LEU A 75 0.67 -11.11 -5.78
CA LEU A 75 1.62 -12.02 -5.13
C LEU A 75 2.99 -12.01 -5.84
N ARG A 76 2.99 -12.03 -7.17
CA ARG A 76 4.22 -11.92 -7.97
C ARG A 76 4.94 -10.58 -7.76
N ALA A 77 4.20 -9.50 -7.57
CA ALA A 77 4.76 -8.18 -7.33
C ALA A 77 5.35 -8.03 -5.91
N ALA A 78 4.78 -8.73 -4.92
CA ALA A 78 5.28 -8.77 -3.54
C ALA A 78 6.50 -9.68 -3.34
N ALA A 79 6.61 -10.78 -4.12
CA ALA A 79 7.65 -11.79 -3.95
C ALA A 79 9.11 -11.27 -3.84
N PRO A 80 9.54 -10.23 -4.60
CA PRO A 80 10.88 -9.67 -4.42
C PRO A 80 11.10 -9.03 -3.04
N ALA A 81 10.08 -8.35 -2.51
CA ALA A 81 10.17 -7.76 -1.17
C ALA A 81 10.24 -8.85 -0.11
N ASP A 82 9.42 -9.89 -0.21
CA ASP A 82 9.43 -11.03 0.71
C ASP A 82 10.78 -11.75 0.70
N ALA A 83 11.40 -11.90 -0.49
CA ALA A 83 12.72 -12.49 -0.62
C ALA A 83 13.81 -11.63 0.07
N ILE A 84 13.70 -10.30 0.00
CA ILE A 84 14.63 -9.38 0.68
C ILE A 84 14.40 -9.42 2.19
N LEU A 85 13.15 -9.42 2.66
CA LEU A 85 12.81 -9.43 4.08
C LEU A 85 13.07 -10.79 4.74
N GLY A 86 13.03 -11.88 3.96
CA GLY A 86 13.25 -13.25 4.43
C GLY A 86 14.71 -13.70 4.49
N ARG A 87 15.65 -12.89 3.99
CA ARG A 87 17.08 -13.21 4.02
C ARG A 87 17.65 -13.05 5.44
N ASP A 88 18.78 -13.70 5.70
CA ASP A 88 19.51 -13.45 6.94
C ASP A 88 20.00 -11.99 6.96
N PRO A 89 19.63 -11.21 7.98
CA PRO A 89 19.86 -9.78 7.95
C PRO A 89 21.36 -9.49 8.01
N SER A 90 21.83 -8.62 7.11
CA SER A 90 23.17 -8.05 7.22
C SER A 90 23.16 -6.95 8.27
N ILE A 91 23.05 -7.35 9.54
CA ILE A 91 22.94 -6.44 10.68
C ILE A 91 24.24 -5.66 10.81
N SER A 92 24.17 -4.33 10.69
CA SER A 92 25.30 -3.48 11.09
C SER A 92 25.60 -3.69 12.57
N THR A 93 26.85 -3.99 12.91
CA THR A 93 27.31 -4.15 14.30
C THR A 93 27.37 -2.81 15.05
N ASN A 94 27.17 -1.69 14.37
CA ASN A 94 27.21 -0.36 14.97
C ASN A 94 25.81 0.04 15.49
N PRO A 95 25.60 0.12 16.81
CA PRO A 95 24.30 0.51 17.38
C PRO A 95 23.90 1.95 17.03
N ASN A 96 24.86 2.82 16.67
CA ASN A 96 24.60 4.20 16.25
C ASN A 96 24.11 4.31 14.80
N GLU A 97 24.05 3.20 14.06
CA GLU A 97 23.52 3.14 12.69
C GLU A 97 22.04 2.70 12.63
N ALA A 98 21.36 2.63 13.78
CA ALA A 98 19.93 2.39 13.81
C ALA A 98 19.21 3.46 12.98
N MET A 99 18.55 3.01 11.90
CA MET A 99 17.76 3.90 11.07
C MET A 99 16.52 4.33 11.82
N SER A 100 15.88 5.39 11.33
CA SER A 100 14.51 5.72 11.71
C SER A 100 13.64 5.71 10.47
N GLY A 101 12.31 5.75 10.63
CA GLY A 101 11.43 5.77 9.47
C GLY A 101 10.02 6.22 9.80
N PHE A 102 9.21 6.29 8.76
CA PHE A 102 7.80 6.63 8.83
C PHE A 102 7.06 6.04 7.62
N VAL A 103 5.75 5.87 7.76
CA VAL A 103 4.88 5.55 6.63
C VAL A 103 4.33 6.84 6.06
N GLY A 104 4.67 7.13 4.81
CA GLY A 104 4.32 8.37 4.13
C GLY A 104 3.49 8.12 2.88
N MET A 105 2.44 8.92 2.66
CA MET A 105 1.65 8.87 1.44
C MET A 105 1.95 10.09 0.57
N GLU A 106 2.37 9.88 -0.68
CA GLU A 106 2.43 10.92 -1.70
C GLU A 106 1.08 11.04 -2.40
N TYR A 107 0.61 12.26 -2.55
CA TYR A 107 -0.71 12.58 -3.09
C TYR A 107 -0.60 13.15 -4.51
N TYR A 108 -1.05 12.42 -5.52
CA TYR A 108 -1.06 12.88 -6.92
C TYR A 108 -2.50 13.11 -7.41
N GLY A 109 -2.89 14.39 -7.53
CA GLY A 109 -4.05 14.82 -8.32
C GLY A 109 -5.39 14.16 -7.98
N LEU A 110 -5.71 14.01 -6.69
CA LEU A 110 -6.99 13.50 -6.16
C LEU A 110 -7.31 12.02 -6.38
N ILE A 111 -6.59 11.30 -7.25
CA ILE A 111 -6.97 9.94 -7.69
C ILE A 111 -5.87 8.91 -7.40
N LEU A 112 -4.59 9.30 -7.40
CA LEU A 112 -3.48 8.37 -7.30
C LEU A 112 -2.64 8.65 -6.06
N ASN A 113 -2.84 7.84 -5.02
CA ASN A 113 -2.02 7.86 -3.83
C ASN A 113 -0.96 6.76 -3.91
N ARG A 114 0.28 7.08 -3.55
CA ARG A 114 1.34 6.09 -3.37
C ARG A 114 1.79 6.13 -1.93
N THR A 115 1.71 4.99 -1.26
CA THR A 115 2.23 4.85 0.10
C THR A 115 3.65 4.31 0.04
N TYR A 116 4.50 4.85 0.89
CA TYR A 116 5.90 4.49 1.00
C TYR A 116 6.22 4.19 2.45
N LEU A 117 7.03 3.17 2.64
CA LEU A 117 7.82 3.01 3.86
C LEU A 117 9.13 3.78 3.64
N VAL A 118 9.31 4.87 4.38
CA VAL A 118 10.46 5.75 4.23
C VAL A 118 11.41 5.55 5.39
N PHE A 119 12.68 5.29 5.09
CA PHE A 119 13.76 5.09 6.04
C PHE A 119 14.75 6.26 5.94
N ALA A 120 15.02 6.90 7.08
CA ALA A 120 16.10 7.85 7.26
C ALA A 120 17.33 7.10 7.75
N ALA A 121 18.33 7.03 6.87
CA ALA A 121 19.63 6.43 7.12
C ALA A 121 20.72 7.51 7.03
N PRO A 122 21.93 7.28 7.56
CA PRO A 122 23.01 8.26 7.50
C PRO A 122 23.27 8.79 6.08
N ASP A 123 23.27 7.92 5.07
CA ASP A 123 23.55 8.30 3.67
C ASP A 123 22.38 8.99 2.93
N GLY A 124 21.19 9.04 3.53
CA GLY A 124 20.03 9.71 2.94
C GLY A 124 18.69 9.04 3.24
N LEU A 125 17.72 9.28 2.37
CA LEU A 125 16.37 8.76 2.49
C LEU A 125 16.10 7.65 1.49
N TYR A 126 15.65 6.52 1.99
CA TYR A 126 15.19 5.38 1.19
C TYR A 126 13.68 5.30 1.27
N GLY A 127 13.01 5.25 0.13
CA GLY A 127 11.58 5.01 0.06
C GLY A 127 11.28 3.72 -0.64
N TRP A 128 10.67 2.77 0.07
CA TRP A 128 10.11 1.58 -0.54
C TRP A 128 8.61 1.79 -0.77
N LYS A 129 8.19 1.72 -2.03
CA LYS A 129 6.76 1.82 -2.37
C LYS A 129 6.05 0.55 -1.92
N VAL A 130 5.09 0.70 -1.01
CA VAL A 130 4.28 -0.40 -0.52
C VAL A 130 2.98 -0.51 -1.32
N GLU A 131 2.48 -1.74 -1.48
CA GLU A 131 1.25 -2.00 -2.23
C GLU A 131 -0.01 -1.84 -1.37
N GLY A 132 -1.11 -1.52 -2.03
CA GLY A 132 -2.43 -1.42 -1.43
C GLY A 132 -3.11 -0.08 -1.74
N PRO A 133 -4.38 -0.08 -2.18
CA PRO A 133 -5.13 1.16 -2.32
C PRO A 133 -5.36 1.75 -0.93
N VAL A 134 -4.98 3.02 -0.76
CA VAL A 134 -5.41 3.80 0.38
C VAL A 134 -6.91 4.04 0.24
N SER A 135 -7.71 3.46 1.12
CA SER A 135 -9.16 3.55 1.06
C SER A 135 -9.75 3.82 2.44
N ALA A 136 -10.77 4.66 2.50
CA ALA A 136 -11.57 4.86 3.69
C ALA A 136 -12.24 3.56 4.19
N ALA A 137 -12.41 2.55 3.33
CA ALA A 137 -12.91 1.23 3.74
C ALA A 137 -11.90 0.43 4.58
N ARG A 138 -10.61 0.76 4.49
CA ARG A 138 -9.51 0.15 5.26
C ARG A 138 -8.58 1.26 5.76
N PRO A 139 -9.03 2.10 6.71
CA PRO A 139 -8.29 3.29 7.13
C PRO A 139 -6.94 2.95 7.78
N GLN A 140 -6.78 1.72 8.29
CA GLN A 140 -5.59 1.20 8.97
C GLN A 140 -4.72 0.30 8.07
N PHE A 141 -4.84 0.38 6.74
CA PHE A 141 -4.04 -0.45 5.81
C PHE A 141 -2.52 -0.29 6.00
N TYR A 142 -2.08 0.79 6.64
CA TYR A 142 -0.67 1.10 6.86
C TYR A 142 -0.07 0.48 8.15
N GLU A 143 -0.89 -0.06 9.05
CA GLU A 143 -0.41 -0.58 10.35
C GLU A 143 0.64 -1.69 10.22
N PRO A 144 0.53 -2.68 9.30
CA PRO A 144 1.59 -3.67 9.12
C PRO A 144 2.95 -3.04 8.77
N TYR A 145 2.96 -1.95 8.00
CA TYR A 145 4.19 -1.24 7.66
C TYR A 145 4.74 -0.42 8.82
N LYS A 146 3.87 0.02 9.74
CA LYS A 146 4.28 0.66 10.99
C LYS A 146 4.96 -0.36 11.91
N GLU A 147 4.39 -1.56 12.05
CA GLU A 147 5.01 -2.66 12.80
C GLU A 147 6.39 -3.04 12.23
N MET A 148 6.57 -2.95 10.90
CA MET A 148 7.89 -3.16 10.28
C MET A 148 8.93 -2.09 10.70
N LEU A 149 8.52 -0.85 10.98
CA LEU A 149 9.43 0.19 11.49
C LEU A 149 9.84 -0.06 12.95
N ASP A 150 9.05 -0.83 13.68
CA ASP A 150 9.33 -1.21 15.05
C ASP A 150 10.22 -2.47 15.12
N ASP A 151 10.49 -3.16 13.99
CA ASP A 151 11.39 -4.32 13.93
C ASP A 151 12.88 -3.86 13.96
N PRO A 152 13.60 -4.09 15.08
CA PRO A 152 14.99 -3.66 15.20
C PRO A 152 15.94 -4.39 14.24
N LYS A 153 15.56 -5.57 13.72
CA LYS A 153 16.39 -6.28 12.73
C LYS A 153 16.36 -5.55 11.39
N LEU A 154 15.17 -5.19 10.92
CA LEU A 154 15.01 -4.43 9.67
C LEU A 154 15.66 -3.05 9.79
N MET A 155 15.44 -2.35 10.91
CA MET A 155 16.00 -1.00 11.14
C MET A 155 17.53 -0.98 11.26
N ARG A 156 18.19 -2.15 11.34
CA ARG A 156 19.66 -2.30 11.31
C ARG A 156 20.20 -2.96 10.05
N ASP A 157 19.34 -3.50 9.17
CA ASP A 157 19.75 -4.09 7.89
C ASP A 157 19.67 -3.04 6.77
N ARG A 158 20.74 -2.23 6.66
CA ARG A 158 20.86 -1.22 5.59
C ARG A 158 20.88 -1.84 4.20
N GLY A 159 21.37 -3.07 4.05
CA GLY A 159 21.35 -3.77 2.78
C GLY A 159 19.91 -4.03 2.33
N ALA A 160 19.05 -4.48 3.25
CA ALA A 160 17.67 -4.82 2.92
C ALA A 160 16.90 -3.56 2.52
N VAL A 161 17.07 -2.48 3.28
CA VAL A 161 16.47 -1.17 2.97
C VAL A 161 16.92 -0.66 1.60
N LYS A 162 18.23 -0.77 1.27
CA LYS A 162 18.76 -0.40 -0.05
C LYS A 162 18.12 -1.22 -1.17
N ASP A 163 17.95 -2.52 -0.97
CA ASP A 163 17.37 -3.40 -2.00
C ASP A 163 15.86 -3.19 -2.15
N LEU A 164 15.14 -2.95 -1.05
CA LEU A 164 13.72 -2.58 -1.06
C LEU A 164 13.48 -1.26 -1.81
N ALA A 165 14.36 -0.27 -1.62
CA ALA A 165 14.27 1.02 -2.32
C ALA A 165 14.50 0.92 -3.84
N LYS A 166 15.21 -0.12 -4.31
CA LYS A 166 15.42 -0.40 -5.74
C LYS A 166 14.22 -1.09 -6.39
N LEU A 167 13.27 -1.59 -5.60
CA LEU A 167 12.05 -2.19 -6.14
C LEU A 167 11.22 -1.15 -6.91
N LYS A 168 10.32 -1.65 -7.77
CA LYS A 168 9.56 -0.81 -8.70
C LYS A 168 8.82 0.33 -7.99
N GLY A 169 9.19 1.56 -8.34
CA GLY A 169 8.58 2.77 -7.80
C GLY A 169 9.13 3.21 -6.45
N GLY A 170 10.11 2.51 -5.88
CA GLY A 170 10.92 3.02 -4.78
C GLY A 170 11.84 4.16 -5.21
N PHE A 171 12.54 4.74 -4.24
CA PHE A 171 13.47 5.85 -4.46
C PHE A 171 14.59 5.89 -3.44
N PHE A 172 15.68 6.56 -3.80
CA PHE A 172 16.73 7.00 -2.90
C PHE A 172 17.01 8.48 -3.12
N ILE A 173 17.13 9.25 -2.03
CA ILE A 173 17.52 10.66 -2.04
C ILE A 173 18.78 10.78 -1.18
N PRO A 174 19.95 11.05 -1.78
CA PRO A 174 21.18 11.28 -1.01
C PRO A 174 21.01 12.43 -0.01
N GLY A 175 21.56 12.30 1.19
CA GLY A 175 21.51 13.37 2.20
C GLY A 175 22.10 14.71 1.70
N SER A 176 23.09 14.65 0.81
CA SER A 176 23.69 15.82 0.15
C SER A 176 22.75 16.54 -0.81
N GLU A 177 21.73 15.86 -1.34
CA GLU A 177 20.72 16.45 -2.22
C GLU A 177 19.56 17.09 -1.46
N ILE A 178 19.43 16.83 -0.15
CA ILE A 178 18.38 17.42 0.68
C ILE A 178 18.78 18.87 1.02
N ALA A 179 18.03 19.82 0.46
CA ALA A 179 18.21 21.25 0.72
C ALA A 179 17.50 21.69 1.99
N TYR A 180 16.26 21.22 2.18
CA TYR A 180 15.46 21.53 3.36
C TYR A 180 14.42 20.44 3.64
N VAL A 181 13.93 20.41 4.88
CA VAL A 181 12.82 19.56 5.31
C VAL A 181 11.84 20.42 6.10
N GLU A 182 10.64 20.58 5.58
CA GLU A 182 9.55 21.32 6.22
C GLU A 182 8.56 20.34 6.85
N ALA A 183 8.17 20.58 8.10
CA ALA A 183 7.14 19.85 8.80
C ALA A 183 5.90 20.73 8.97
N THR A 184 4.72 20.14 8.84
CA THR A 184 3.45 20.84 9.10
C THR A 184 2.50 19.87 9.80
N ASP A 185 2.01 20.26 10.96
CA ASP A 185 1.00 19.56 11.77
C ASP A 185 -0.41 19.58 11.15
N LYS A 186 -0.65 20.49 10.20
CA LYS A 186 -1.94 20.61 9.51
C LYS A 186 -2.26 19.36 8.70
N SER A 187 -3.26 18.63 9.19
CA SER A 187 -3.95 17.55 8.50
C SER A 187 -4.42 17.96 7.10
N LYS A 188 -4.44 16.98 6.19
CA LYS A 188 -4.87 17.22 4.81
C LYS A 188 -6.38 17.03 4.71
N TRP A 189 -7.05 18.07 4.22
CA TRP A 189 -8.48 18.01 3.91
C TRP A 189 -8.79 16.97 2.83
N GLY A 190 -9.95 16.33 2.91
CA GLY A 190 -10.42 15.35 1.92
C GLY A 190 -9.86 13.93 2.07
N MET A 191 -9.18 13.63 3.18
CA MET A 191 -8.63 12.28 3.48
C MET A 191 -9.66 11.31 4.09
N GLY A 192 -10.87 11.77 4.41
CA GLY A 192 -11.87 10.95 5.12
C GLY A 192 -11.35 10.48 6.47
N GLY A 193 -11.69 9.24 6.85
CA GLY A 193 -11.34 8.65 8.14
C GLY A 193 -9.94 8.03 8.23
N ILE A 194 -9.02 8.35 7.31
CA ILE A 194 -7.65 7.81 7.33
C ILE A 194 -6.83 8.54 8.40
N PRO A 195 -6.30 7.87 9.43
CA PRO A 195 -5.47 8.50 10.46
C PRO A 195 -4.17 9.06 9.87
N HIS A 196 -3.91 10.34 10.14
CA HIS A 196 -2.69 11.01 9.73
C HIS A 196 -2.42 12.24 10.63
N SER A 197 -1.15 12.56 10.82
CA SER A 197 -0.70 13.56 11.81
C SER A 197 -0.17 14.87 11.21
N GLY A 198 -0.10 14.96 9.88
CA GLY A 198 0.47 16.12 9.22
C GLY A 198 1.18 15.75 7.93
N ARG A 199 2.11 16.61 7.52
CA ARG A 199 2.85 16.51 6.27
C ARG A 199 4.31 16.85 6.46
N ILE A 200 5.16 16.22 5.65
CA ILE A 200 6.56 16.60 5.49
C ILE A 200 6.82 16.88 4.03
N ARG A 201 7.45 18.03 3.76
CA ARG A 201 7.99 18.37 2.45
C ARG A 201 9.51 18.30 2.50
N ILE A 202 10.09 17.55 1.57
CA ILE A 202 11.53 17.42 1.37
C ILE A 202 11.88 18.17 0.08
N GLY A 203 12.61 19.27 0.23
CA GLY A 203 13.14 20.05 -0.88
C GLY A 203 14.53 19.57 -1.28
N LEU A 204 14.75 19.43 -2.58
CA LEU A 204 16.03 19.04 -3.16
C LEU A 204 16.83 20.26 -3.59
N THR A 205 18.15 20.14 -3.64
CA THR A 205 19.07 21.18 -4.15
C THR A 205 18.78 21.57 -5.60
N THR A 206 18.14 20.68 -6.36
CA THR A 206 17.68 20.93 -7.74
C THR A 206 16.43 21.83 -7.82
N GLY A 207 15.82 22.20 -6.69
CA GLY A 207 14.55 22.95 -6.62
C GLY A 207 13.29 22.07 -6.72
N LYS A 208 13.45 20.77 -7.02
CA LYS A 208 12.35 19.79 -6.93
C LYS A 208 12.00 19.50 -5.46
N TRP A 209 10.80 19.00 -5.20
CA TRP A 209 10.39 18.61 -3.86
C TRP A 209 9.47 17.39 -3.88
N ARG A 210 9.37 16.73 -2.72
CA ARG A 210 8.41 15.64 -2.44
C ARG A 210 7.62 15.98 -1.18
N GLU A 211 6.33 15.70 -1.18
CA GLU A 211 5.47 15.86 0.00
C GLU A 211 4.89 14.51 0.40
N PHE A 212 5.03 14.18 1.68
CA PHE A 212 4.47 12.99 2.30
C PHE A 212 3.45 13.40 3.35
N ILE A 213 2.26 12.82 3.28
CA ILE A 213 1.29 12.84 4.38
C ILE A 213 1.68 11.73 5.34
N LEU A 214 1.91 12.06 6.61
CA LEU A 214 2.35 11.11 7.62
C LEU A 214 1.17 10.30 8.12
N LEU A 215 1.16 9.01 7.81
CA LEU A 215 0.09 8.10 8.21
C LEU A 215 0.25 7.66 9.67
N GLY A 216 -0.88 7.51 10.37
CA GLY A 216 -0.90 7.19 11.80
C GLY A 216 -0.58 8.37 12.71
N SER A 217 -0.33 8.06 13.98
CA SER A 217 0.02 9.01 15.05
C SER A 217 1.53 9.20 15.16
N VAL A 218 2.09 10.17 14.45
CA VAL A 218 3.52 10.45 14.37
C VAL A 218 3.75 11.96 14.39
N SER A 219 4.68 12.47 15.20
CA SER A 219 5.00 13.92 15.19
C SER A 219 5.80 14.30 13.93
N PRO A 220 5.28 15.22 13.09
CA PRO A 220 6.01 15.72 11.93
C PRO A 220 7.38 16.33 12.26
N GLU A 221 7.48 17.03 13.39
CA GLU A 221 8.70 17.70 13.86
C GLU A 221 9.77 16.67 14.21
N VAL A 222 9.40 15.63 14.96
CA VAL A 222 10.32 14.54 15.32
C VAL A 222 10.87 13.83 14.08
N ILE A 223 10.02 13.59 13.08
CA ILE A 223 10.46 12.97 11.82
C ILE A 223 11.38 13.90 11.03
N ARG A 224 11.05 15.19 10.92
CA ARG A 224 11.92 16.20 10.30
C ARG A 224 13.31 16.19 10.96
N ASP A 225 13.36 16.25 12.28
CA ASP A 225 14.62 16.34 13.02
C ASP A 225 15.45 15.06 12.84
N ARG A 226 14.81 13.89 12.76
CA ARG A 226 15.48 12.62 12.44
C ARG A 226 16.07 12.60 11.02
N ILE A 227 15.34 13.11 10.03
CA ILE A 227 15.81 13.22 8.64
C ILE A 227 17.03 14.15 8.58
N LEU A 228 16.94 15.34 9.21
CA LEU A 228 18.02 16.32 9.22
C LEU A 228 19.26 15.80 9.96
N SER A 229 19.08 15.14 11.11
CA SER A 229 20.17 14.52 11.86
C SER A 229 20.88 13.44 11.05
N SER A 230 20.12 12.63 10.33
CA SER A 230 20.67 11.58 9.46
C SER A 230 21.47 12.19 8.30
N ALA A 231 20.93 13.21 7.63
CA ALA A 231 21.61 13.89 6.51
C ALA A 231 22.86 14.67 6.94
N ALA A 232 22.90 15.19 8.18
CA ALA A 232 24.06 15.89 8.72
C ALA A 232 25.26 14.96 8.96
N SER A 233 25.01 13.68 9.28
CA SER A 233 26.05 12.68 9.55
C SER A 233 26.98 12.39 8.36
N VAL A 234 26.63 12.81 7.14
CA VAL A 234 27.44 12.65 5.92
C VAL A 234 28.35 13.85 5.65
N ARG A 235 28.07 15.00 6.28
CA ARG A 235 28.81 16.26 6.03
C ARG A 235 30.03 16.44 6.95
N VAL A 236 30.27 15.49 7.85
CA VAL A 236 31.42 15.44 8.77
C VAL A 236 32.40 14.39 8.25
#